data_AF-A0A9E4G9I7-F1
#
_entry.id   AF-A0A9E4G9I7-F1
#
_cell.length_a   1.000
_cell.length_b   1.000
_cell.length_c   1.000
_cell.angle_alpha   90.00
_cell.angle_beta   90.00
_cell.angle_gamma   90.00
#
_symmetry.space_group_name_H-M   'P 1'
#
loop_
_entity.id
_entity.type
_entity.pdbx_description
1 polymer ?
#
loop_
_entity_poly.entity_id
_entity_poly.type
_entity_poly.pdbx_seq_one_letter_code
_entity_poly.pdbx_strand_id
1 'polypeptide(L)' 'LLSVSVVASQAVVAGSVATVALLQPQADALSWLERCGAPYLAVDAELRCHGHFAGNRDASTATAAR' A
#
# COMPACT_ATOMS: atom_id res chain seq x y z
N LEU A 1 5.51 -11.31 4.21
CA LEU A 1 6.40 -10.29 3.59
C LEU A 1 7.48 -9.91 4.61
N LEU A 2 8.69 -9.56 4.17
CA LEU A 2 9.73 -9.07 5.08
C LEU A 2 9.55 -7.60 5.44
N SER A 3 9.10 -6.79 4.47
CA SER A 3 8.84 -5.37 4.67
C SER A 3 7.77 -4.89 3.67
N VAL A 4 7.06 -3.84 4.05
CA VAL A 4 6.11 -3.14 3.18
C VAL A 4 6.11 -1.65 3.50
N SER A 5 6.05 -0.84 2.45
CA SER A 5 5.83 0.61 2.50
C SER A 5 4.57 0.95 1.72
N VAL A 6 3.67 1.72 2.32
CA VAL A 6 2.37 2.08 1.73
C VAL A 6 2.25 3.59 1.65
N VAL A 7 1.73 4.10 0.54
CA VAL A 7 1.45 5.53 0.34
C VAL A 7 -0.05 5.74 0.44
N ALA A 8 -0.47 6.63 1.35
CA ALA A 8 -1.86 7.04 1.51
C ALA A 8 -1.93 8.51 1.96
N SER A 9 -3.10 9.14 1.79
CA SER A 9 -3.34 10.53 2.24
C SER A 9 -3.28 10.70 3.77
N GLN A 10 -3.50 9.60 4.51
CA GLN A 10 -3.52 9.57 5.97
C GLN A 10 -2.51 8.54 6.46
N ALA A 11 -1.60 8.95 7.35
CA ALA A 11 -0.58 8.07 7.92
C ALA A 11 -1.17 6.86 8.67
N VAL A 12 -2.32 7.05 9.32
CA VAL A 12 -3.05 5.97 9.99
C VAL A 12 -3.47 4.90 8.98
N VAL A 13 -3.98 5.29 7.80
CA VAL A 13 -4.35 4.35 6.74
C VAL A 13 -3.12 3.61 6.22
N ALA A 14 -2.03 4.32 5.90
CA ALA A 14 -0.80 3.71 5.42
C ALA A 14 -0.24 2.70 6.44
N GLY A 15 -0.18 3.07 7.71
CA GLY A 15 0.30 2.22 8.80
C GLY A 15 -0.58 0.99 9.02
N SER A 16 -1.91 1.15 9.06
CA SER A 16 -2.84 0.03 9.21
C SER A 16 -2.74 -0.95 8.05
N VAL A 17 -2.67 -0.47 6.79
CA VAL A 17 -2.52 -1.34 5.62
C VAL A 17 -1.19 -2.09 5.69
N ALA A 18 -0.09 -1.41 6.03
CA ALA A 18 1.22 -2.03 6.19
C ALA A 18 1.21 -3.13 7.26
N THR A 19 0.66 -2.86 8.44
CA THR A 19 0.56 -3.84 9.52
C THR A 19 -0.30 -5.04 9.14
N VAL A 20 -1.48 -4.82 8.55
CA VAL A 20 -2.37 -5.93 8.15
C VAL A 20 -1.71 -6.79 7.08
N ALA A 21 -1.03 -6.20 6.09
CA ALA A 21 -0.30 -6.94 5.06
C ALA A 21 0.81 -7.82 5.63
N LEU A 22 1.54 -7.34 6.65
CA LEU A 22 2.58 -8.13 7.32
C LEU A 22 2.02 -9.28 8.17
N LEU A 23 0.76 -9.19 8.61
CA LEU A 23 0.06 -10.24 9.35
C LEU A 23 -0.63 -11.28 8.45
N GLN A 24 -0.76 -11.00 7.14
CA GLN A 24 -1.32 -11.97 6.20
C GLN A 24 -0.38 -13.17 6.02
N PRO A 25 -0.92 -14.37 5.72
CA PRO A 25 -0.13 -15.48 5.20
C PRO A 25 0.69 -15.02 3.99
N GLN A 26 1.93 -15.50 3.87
CA GLN A 26 2.84 -15.07 2.80
C GLN A 26 2.25 -15.26 1.40
N ALA A 27 1.51 -16.36 1.19
CA ALA A 27 0.86 -16.66 -0.09
C ALA A 27 -0.21 -15.63 -0.48
N ASP A 28 -0.84 -14.98 0.49
CA ASP A 28 -2.00 -14.11 0.27
C ASP A 28 -1.66 -12.62 0.37
N ALA A 29 -0.57 -12.27 1.05
CA ALA A 29 -0.22 -10.90 1.41
C ALA A 29 -0.12 -9.95 0.21
N LEU A 30 0.49 -10.39 -0.90
CA LEU A 30 0.60 -9.57 -2.12
C LEU A 30 -0.78 -9.34 -2.76
N SER A 31 -1.57 -10.39 -2.92
CA SER A 31 -2.94 -10.27 -3.47
C SER A 31 -3.81 -9.36 -2.60
N TRP A 32 -3.61 -9.38 -1.28
CA TRP A 32 -4.32 -8.52 -0.36
C TRP A 32 -3.92 -7.05 -0.54
N LEU A 33 -2.61 -6.77 -0.63
CA LEU A 33 -2.09 -5.42 -0.90
C LEU A 33 -2.60 -4.85 -2.23
N GLU A 34 -2.64 -5.65 -3.29
CA GLU A 34 -3.19 -5.25 -4.59
C GLU A 34 -4.66 -4.82 -4.48
N ARG A 35 -5.47 -5.56 -3.69
CA ARG A 35 -6.87 -5.21 -3.45
C ARG A 35 -7.08 -3.95 -2.62
N CYS A 36 -6.09 -3.53 -1.82
CA CYS A 36 -6.17 -2.28 -1.06
C CYS A 36 -6.17 -1.04 -1.96
N GLY A 37 -5.65 -1.14 -3.20
CA GLY A 37 -5.65 -0.06 -4.18
C GLY A 37 -4.75 1.14 -3.83
N ALA A 38 -4.02 1.07 -2.71
CA ALA A 38 -3.02 2.06 -2.33
C ALA A 38 -1.69 1.74 -3.01
N PRO A 39 -0.93 2.73 -3.52
CA PRO A 39 0.42 2.49 -3.99
C PRO A 39 1.29 1.94 -2.87
N TYR A 40 2.05 0.88 -3.17
CA TYR A 40 2.90 0.22 -2.20
C TYR A 40 4.20 -0.26 -2.83
N LEU A 41 5.16 -0.56 -1.95
CA LEU A 41 6.34 -1.36 -2.25
C LEU A 41 6.45 -2.44 -1.17
N ALA A 42 6.53 -3.70 -1.57
CA ALA A 42 6.69 -4.82 -0.67
C ALA A 42 7.95 -5.63 -1.02
N VAL A 43 8.59 -6.21 -0.01
CA VAL A 43 9.73 -7.12 -0.17
C VAL A 43 9.34 -8.50 0.36
N ASP A 44 9.47 -9.54 -0.46
CA ASP A 44 9.19 -10.92 -0.06
C ASP A 44 10.42 -11.61 0.58
N ALA A 45 10.27 -12.88 0.96
CA ALA A 45 11.34 -13.64 1.62
C ALA A 45 12.51 -13.95 0.67
N GLU A 46 12.25 -13.95 -0.64
CA GLU A 46 13.21 -14.14 -1.71
C GLU A 46 13.90 -12.83 -2.11
N LEU A 47 13.68 -11.74 -1.35
CA LEU A 47 14.20 -10.39 -1.58
C LEU A 47 13.73 -9.77 -2.90
N ARG A 48 12.61 -10.24 -3.46
CA ARG A 48 11.99 -9.62 -4.62
C ARG A 48 11.10 -8.46 -4.19
N CYS A 49 11.17 -7.40 -4.96
CA CYS A 49 10.35 -6.22 -4.77
C CYS A 49 9.05 -6.32 -5.60
N HIS A 50 7.94 -5.94 -4.99
CA HIS A 50 6.60 -5.95 -5.57
C HIS A 50 5.93 -4.60 -5.41
N GLY A 51 5.03 -4.25 -6.33
CA GLY A 51 4.35 -2.96 -6.34
C GLY A 51 5.18 -1.85 -7.00
N HIS A 52 4.59 -0.66 -7.11
CA HIS A 52 5.23 0.49 -7.72
C HIS A 52 4.64 1.81 -7.17
N PHE A 53 5.49 2.83 -7.02
CA PHE A 53 5.09 4.14 -6.51
C PHE A 53 4.60 5.11 -7.60
N ALA A 54 4.37 4.67 -8.85
CA ALA A 54 3.89 5.60 -9.89
C ALA A 54 2.52 6.15 -9.49
N GLY A 55 2.56 7.40 -9.06
CA GLY A 55 1.42 8.10 -8.52
C GLY A 55 0.44 8.49 -9.62
N ASN A 56 -0.84 8.31 -9.34
CA ASN A 56 -1.81 9.24 -9.85
C ASN A 56 -1.72 10.52 -8.99
N ARG A 57 -0.84 11.45 -9.39
CA ARG A 57 -0.99 12.85 -9.00
C ARG A 57 -2.22 13.37 -9.73
N ASP A 58 -3.40 13.08 -9.19
CA ASP A 58 -4.63 13.86 -9.29
C ASP A 58 -5.83 13.02 -8.83
N ALA A 59 -6.12 13.11 -7.53
CA ALA A 59 -7.48 13.33 -7.06
C ALA A 59 -7.49 14.62 -6.24
N SER A 60 -7.05 15.71 -6.89
CA SER A 60 -7.52 17.05 -6.56
C SER A 60 -9.02 17.08 -6.85
N THR A 61 -9.85 16.58 -5.94
CA THR A 61 -11.13 17.23 -5.71
C THR A 61 -10.83 18.37 -4.77
N ALA A 62 -10.59 19.54 -5.36
CA ALA A 62 -11.08 20.77 -4.79
C ALA A 62 -12.52 20.52 -4.31
N THR A 63 -12.70 20.26 -3.01
CA THR A 63 -13.93 20.67 -2.33
C THR A 63 -13.90 22.18 -2.33
N ALA A 64 -14.33 22.73 -3.45
CA ALA A 64 -14.72 24.11 -3.59
C ALA A 64 -15.73 24.43 -2.50
N ALA A 65 -15.49 25.54 -1.81
CA ALA A 65 -16.47 26.41 -1.21
C ALA A 65 -17.88 25.84 -1.02
N ARG A 66 -18.22 25.49 0.23
CA ARG A 66 -19.47 25.88 0.90
C ARG A 66 -19.42 25.54 2.38
#